data_AF-A0A834F0U6-F1
#
_entry.id   AF-A0A834F0U6-F1
#
_cell.length_a   1.000
_cell.length_b   1.000
_cell.length_c   1.000
_cell.angle_alpha   90.00
_cell.angle_beta   90.00
_cell.angle_gamma   90.00
#
_symmetry.space_group_name_H-M   'P 1'
#
loop_
_entity.id
_entity.type
_entity.pdbx_description
1 polymer ?
#
loop_
_entity_poly.entity_id
_entity_poly.type
_entity_poly.pdbx_seq_one_letter_code
_entity_poly.pdbx_strand_id
1 'polypeptide(L)' 'MFADIIRPLTLTLLLLLPLGSNQQVPSNCVIKREQEKCMEMMALHDSSSEFDCPWFWDNLTCWQPAKVGDVIEVNCP' A
#
# COMPACT_ATOMS: atom_id res chain seq x y z
N MET A 1 -27.36 -40.14 5.71
CA MET A 1 -26.26 -41.01 5.20
C MET A 1 -25.30 -40.26 4.30
N PHE A 2 -25.71 -39.63 3.18
CA PHE A 2 -24.76 -38.85 2.36
C PHE A 2 -24.39 -37.48 2.96
N ALA A 3 -25.31 -36.84 3.69
CA ALA A 3 -25.09 -35.52 4.30
C ALA A 3 -24.13 -35.55 5.51
N ASP A 4 -24.02 -36.69 6.19
CA ASP A 4 -23.24 -36.84 7.43
C ASP A 4 -21.73 -36.99 7.16
N ILE A 5 -21.37 -37.47 5.96
CA ILE A 5 -19.97 -37.67 5.51
C ILE A 5 -19.41 -36.38 4.87
N ILE A 6 -20.26 -35.58 4.24
CA ILE A 6 -19.87 -34.32 3.59
C ILE A 6 -19.43 -33.27 4.64
N ARG A 7 -20.10 -33.24 5.81
CA ARG A 7 -19.81 -32.31 6.91
C ARG A 7 -18.39 -32.37 7.48
N PRO A 8 -17.83 -33.55 7.84
CA PRO A 8 -16.46 -33.62 8.33
C PRO A 8 -15.46 -33.34 7.22
N LEU A 9 -15.75 -33.76 5.97
CA LEU A 9 -14.86 -33.59 4.83
C LEU A 9 -14.67 -32.11 4.46
N THR A 10 -15.76 -31.33 4.47
CA THR A 10 -15.71 -29.87 4.24
C THR A 10 -15.01 -29.16 5.38
N LEU A 11 -15.20 -29.60 6.63
CA LEU A 11 -14.51 -29.06 7.79
C LEU A 11 -13.00 -29.28 7.71
N THR A 12 -12.55 -30.48 7.35
CA THR A 12 -11.13 -30.78 7.13
C THR A 12 -10.54 -29.97 5.97
N LEU A 13 -11.30 -29.72 4.90
CA LEU A 13 -10.83 -28.92 3.77
C LEU A 13 -10.66 -27.43 4.14
N LEU A 14 -11.53 -26.89 5.01
CA LEU A 14 -11.41 -25.56 5.59
C LEU A 14 -10.20 -25.40 6.54
N LEU A 15 -9.84 -26.47 7.25
CA LEU A 15 -8.68 -26.51 8.14
C LEU A 15 -7.34 -26.66 7.39
N LEU A 16 -7.36 -27.26 6.19
CA LEU A 16 -6.18 -27.48 5.35
C LEU A 16 -5.93 -26.37 4.33
N LEU A 17 -6.90 -25.46 4.14
CA LEU A 17 -6.67 -24.23 3.39
C LEU A 17 -5.59 -23.44 4.13
N PRO A 18 -4.40 -23.21 3.53
CA PRO A 18 -3.45 -22.32 4.13
C PRO A 18 -4.16 -20.98 4.22
N LEU A 19 -4.41 -20.50 5.44
CA LEU A 19 -4.72 -19.09 5.64
C LEU A 19 -3.48 -18.35 5.14
N GLY A 20 -3.48 -18.02 3.85
CA GLY A 20 -2.43 -17.30 3.17
C GLY A 20 -2.37 -15.90 3.77
N SER A 21 -1.73 -15.77 4.91
CA SER A 21 -1.26 -14.50 5.43
C SER A 21 0.18 -14.67 5.87
N ASN A 22 1.02 -15.09 4.92
CA ASN A 22 2.45 -14.80 4.96
C ASN A 22 2.72 -13.50 4.21
N GLN A 23 1.95 -12.44 4.49
CA GLN A 23 2.59 -11.14 4.43
C GLN A 23 3.45 -11.08 5.69
N GLN A 24 4.72 -11.50 5.57
CA GLN A 24 5.76 -11.00 6.46
C GLN A 24 5.78 -9.48 6.28
N VAL A 25 4.90 -8.79 6.99
CA VAL A 25 4.91 -7.34 7.07
C VAL A 25 6.19 -7.02 7.86
N PRO A 26 7.18 -6.37 7.24
CA PRO A 26 8.41 -6.03 7.94
C PRO A 26 8.07 -5.29 9.23
N SER A 27 8.77 -5.57 10.33
CA SER A 27 8.56 -4.89 11.64
C SER A 27 8.72 -3.36 11.55
N ASN A 28 9.32 -2.89 10.45
CA ASN A 28 9.36 -1.50 10.04
C ASN A 28 8.55 -1.36 8.73
N CYS A 29 7.26 -1.00 8.84
CA CYS A 29 6.40 -0.70 7.69
C CYS A 29 6.82 0.62 7.02
N VAL A 30 8.03 0.68 6.44
CA VAL A 30 8.63 1.88 5.83
C VAL A 30 7.67 2.48 4.80
N ILE A 31 7.18 1.67 3.86
CA ILE A 31 6.27 2.14 2.80
C ILE A 31 5.00 2.76 3.38
N LYS A 32 4.39 2.14 4.39
CA LYS A 32 3.18 2.68 5.03
C LYS A 32 3.46 4.02 5.74
N ARG A 33 4.59 4.11 6.44
CA ARG A 33 5.00 5.36 7.11
C ARG A 33 5.24 6.48 6.09
N GLU A 34 5.92 6.18 4.99
CA GLU A 34 6.18 7.16 3.94
C GLU A 34 4.90 7.56 3.21
N GLN A 35 3.98 6.63 3.00
CA GLN A 35 2.64 6.93 2.49
C GLN A 35 1.91 7.93 3.40
N GLU A 36 1.85 7.65 4.71
CA GLU A 36 1.16 8.51 5.69
C GLU A 36 1.73 9.94 5.68
N LYS A 37 3.06 10.07 5.68
CA LYS A 37 3.73 11.38 5.54
C LYS A 37 3.38 12.08 4.22
N CYS A 38 3.36 11.34 3.11
CA CYS A 38 3.02 11.92 1.81
C CYS A 38 1.59 12.48 1.79
N MET A 39 0.64 11.75 2.38
CA MET A 39 -0.75 12.21 2.50
C MET A 39 -0.86 13.49 3.35
N GLU A 40 -0.08 13.61 4.42
CA GLU A 40 -0.01 14.83 5.23
C GLU A 40 0.52 16.01 4.41
N MET A 41 1.60 15.82 3.66
CA MET A 41 2.14 16.88 2.79
C MET A 41 1.16 17.30 1.70
N MET A 42 0.46 16.35 1.08
CA MET A 42 -0.60 16.63 0.11
C MET A 42 -1.75 17.46 0.71
N ALA A 43 -2.12 17.19 1.96
CA ALA A 43 -3.20 17.90 2.64
C ALA A 43 -2.81 19.31 3.11
N LEU A 44 -1.55 19.50 3.51
CA LEU A 44 -1.02 20.80 3.94
C LEU A 44 -0.69 21.72 2.78
N HIS A 45 -0.40 21.16 1.60
CA HIS A 45 -0.02 21.94 0.44
C HIS A 45 -1.22 22.66 -0.17
N ASP A 46 -1.25 23.99 -0.03
CA ASP A 46 -2.22 24.82 -0.76
C ASP A 46 -1.94 24.70 -2.26
N SER A 47 -2.97 24.37 -3.05
CA SER A 47 -2.86 24.09 -4.48
C SER A 47 -2.67 25.36 -5.32
N SER A 48 -1.87 26.31 -4.81
CA SER A 48 -1.47 27.51 -5.53
C SER A 48 -0.76 27.12 -6.83
N SER A 49 -0.93 27.95 -7.86
CA SER A 49 -0.47 27.69 -9.23
C SER A 49 1.05 27.76 -9.42
N GLU A 50 1.84 27.55 -8.37
CA GLU A 50 3.30 27.64 -8.45
C GLU A 50 3.92 26.43 -9.16
N PHE A 51 3.26 25.27 -9.07
CA PHE A 51 3.71 24.01 -9.66
C PHE A 51 2.66 23.44 -10.61
N ASP A 52 3.13 22.86 -11.71
CA ASP A 52 2.27 22.19 -12.70
C ASP A 52 1.89 20.78 -12.25
N CYS A 53 2.74 20.15 -11.44
CA CYS A 53 2.53 18.83 -10.85
C CYS A 53 2.46 18.95 -9.33
N PRO A 54 1.36 18.52 -8.68
CA PRO A 54 1.25 18.53 -7.22
C PRO A 54 2.06 17.38 -6.60
N TRP A 55 2.08 17.35 -5.26
CA TRP A 55 2.51 16.17 -4.51
C TRP A 55 1.78 14.92 -5.00
N PHE A 56 2.51 13.81 -5.10
CA PHE A 56 1.97 12.56 -5.64
C PHE A 56 2.53 11.33 -4.92
N TRP A 57 1.69 10.31 -4.75
CA TRP A 57 2.06 9.02 -4.18
C TRP A 57 1.89 7.92 -5.23
N ASP A 58 2.96 7.19 -5.54
CA ASP A 58 3.00 6.18 -6.62
C ASP A 58 2.89 4.73 -6.15
N ASN A 59 2.51 4.51 -4.88
CA ASN A 59 2.47 3.22 -4.19
C ASN A 59 3.82 2.71 -3.62
N LEU A 60 4.91 3.46 -3.79
CA LEU A 60 6.23 3.11 -3.24
C LEU A 60 6.96 4.32 -2.66
N THR A 61 6.93 5.45 -3.36
CA THR A 61 7.65 6.68 -3.04
C THR A 61 6.75 7.91 -3.14
N CYS A 62 7.05 8.91 -2.31
CA CYS A 62 6.39 10.21 -2.35
C CYS A 62 7.15 11.17 -3.27
N TRP A 63 6.44 11.75 -4.22
CA TRP A 63 6.95 12.70 -5.18
C TRP A 63 6.57 14.11 -4.77
N GLN A 64 7.57 14.99 -4.71
CA GLN A 64 7.40 16.40 -4.40
C GLN A 64 6.80 17.15 -5.60
N PRO A 65 6.19 18.34 -5.40
CA PRO A 65 5.69 19.16 -6.49
C PRO A 65 6.81 19.53 -7.46
N ALA A 66 6.46 19.64 -8.73
CA ALA A 66 7.42 19.87 -9.81
C ALA A 66 6.80 20.74 -10.91
N LYS A 67 7.67 21.39 -11.69
CA LYS A 67 7.27 22.08 -12.92
C LYS A 67 7.45 21.16 -14.12
N VAL A 68 6.76 21.49 -15.21
CA VAL A 68 6.95 20.76 -16.47
C VAL A 68 8.42 20.83 -16.91
N GLY A 69 9.04 19.67 -17.06
CA GLY A 69 10.44 19.53 -17.47
C GLY A 69 11.43 19.26 -16.34
N ASP A 70 11.00 19.34 -15.07
CA ASP A 70 11.84 18.98 -13.93
C ASP A 70 12.07 17.46 -13.86
N VAL A 71 13.23 17.07 -13.32
CA VAL A 71 13.55 15.69 -12.97
C VAL A 71 13.74 15.60 -11.46
N ILE A 72 12.89 14.83 -10.81
CA ILE A 72 12.93 14.60 -9.35
C ILE A 72 13.61 13.25 -9.10
N GLU A 73 14.63 13.25 -8.25
CA GLU A 73 15.32 12.04 -7.80
C GLU A 73 14.91 11.70 -6.37
N VAL A 74 14.52 10.45 -6.17
CA VAL A 74 14.15 9.90 -4.87
C VAL A 74 14.95 8.61 -4.65
N ASN A 75 15.46 8.42 -3.44
CA ASN A 75 16.20 7.21 -3.11
C ASN A 75 15.26 6.00 -2.99
N CYS A 76 15.79 4.81 -3.27
CA CYS A 76 15.06 3.56 -3.06
C CYS A 76 14.68 3.40 -1.58
N PRO A 77 13.43 2.98 -1.26
CA PRO A 77 13.00 2.65 0.10
C PRO A 77 13.78 1.50 0.76
#